data_AF-A0A158A4K7-F1
#
_entry.id   AF-A0A158A4K7-F1
#
_cell.length_a   1.000
_cell.length_b   1.000
_cell.length_c   1.000
_cell.angle_alpha   90.00
_cell.angle_beta   90.00
_cell.angle_gamma   90.00
#
_symmetry.space_group_name_H-M   'P 1'
#
loop_
_entity.id
_entity.type
_entity.pdbx_description
1 polymer ?
#
loop_
_entity_poly.entity_id
_entity_poly.type
_entity_poly.pdbx_seq_one_letter_code
_entity_poly.pdbx_strand_id
1 'polypeptide(L)'
;MKIADSPVLFTVQAADPMIIPEALFALKEGDCLSPSDLEPIVPGLADMPSSFGPATAAHPLHTLTTLTDGILVVLELAQEAERDCARAEAKLRGTLARFIVTMLWPPGSEIDAAQHALANRPFA
;
A
#
# COMPACT_ATOMS: atom_id res chain seq x y z
N MET A 1 15.42 -8.21 -15.09
CA MET A 1 14.54 -8.26 -13.90
C MET A 1 13.12 -8.01 -14.37
N LYS A 2 12.11 -8.80 -13.98
CA LYS A 2 10.73 -8.47 -14.34
C LYS A 2 10.30 -7.28 -13.48
N ILE A 3 9.50 -6.36 -14.05
CA ILE A 3 8.96 -5.23 -13.29
C ILE A 3 8.24 -5.69 -12.02
N ALA A 4 7.60 -6.87 -12.03
CA ALA A 4 6.94 -7.46 -10.87
C ALA A 4 7.90 -7.76 -9.70
N ASP A 5 9.18 -7.99 -9.97
CA ASP A 5 10.17 -8.41 -8.97
C ASP A 5 10.92 -7.22 -8.35
N SER A 6 10.82 -6.01 -8.92
CA SER A 6 11.53 -4.87 -8.34
C SER A 6 10.94 -4.46 -6.99
N PRO A 7 11.77 -4.07 -6.01
CA PRO A 7 11.26 -3.61 -4.73
C PRO A 7 10.45 -2.32 -4.89
N VAL A 8 9.41 -2.18 -4.07
CA VAL A 8 8.65 -0.95 -3.88
C VAL A 8 8.80 -0.58 -2.42
N LEU A 9 9.26 0.63 -2.14
CA LEU A 9 9.34 1.14 -0.77
C LEU A 9 7.95 1.63 -0.35
N PHE A 10 7.50 1.25 0.83
CA PHE A 10 6.27 1.71 1.44
C PHE A 10 6.61 2.54 2.67
N THR A 11 6.17 3.80 2.68
CA THR A 11 6.44 4.75 3.75
C THR A 11 5.13 5.33 4.26
N VAL A 12 5.01 5.43 5.57
CA VAL A 12 3.89 6.09 6.26
C VAL A 12 4.47 7.20 7.11
N GLN A 13 3.94 8.41 6.98
CA GLN A 13 4.41 9.58 7.73
C GLN A 13 3.27 10.54 8.05
N ALA A 14 3.46 11.39 9.07
CA ALA A 14 2.55 12.51 9.30
C ALA A 14 2.59 13.45 8.09
N ALA A 15 1.42 13.87 7.62
CA ALA A 15 1.32 14.82 6.51
C ALA A 15 1.80 16.22 6.90
N ASP A 16 1.63 16.59 8.17
CA ASP A 16 2.23 17.77 8.79
C ASP A 16 3.18 17.30 9.91
N PRO A 17 4.49 17.58 9.85
CA PRO A 17 5.43 17.19 10.89
C PRO A 17 5.15 17.84 12.26
N MET A 18 4.37 18.92 12.30
CA MET A 18 3.96 19.58 13.55
C MET A 18 2.75 18.90 14.21
N ILE A 19 2.01 18.07 13.46
CA ILE A 19 0.79 17.40 13.92
C ILE A 19 0.94 15.91 13.63
N ILE A 20 1.42 15.16 14.62
CA ILE A 20 1.61 13.72 14.49
C ILE A 20 0.28 13.02 14.83
N PRO A 21 -0.33 12.28 13.88
CA PRO A 21 -1.54 11.52 14.16
C PRO A 21 -1.30 10.45 15.22
N GLU A 22 -2.25 10.27 16.15
CA GLU A 22 -2.12 9.33 17.26
C GLU A 22 -1.88 7.89 16.80
N ALA A 23 -2.45 7.52 15.65
CA ALA A 23 -2.25 6.24 15.00
C ALA A 23 -0.77 5.90 14.74
N LEU A 24 0.09 6.91 14.54
CA LEU A 24 1.53 6.71 14.34
C LEU A 24 2.29 6.53 15.66
N PHE A 25 1.75 6.92 16.81
CA PHE A 25 2.43 6.76 18.10
C PHE A 25 2.57 5.29 18.54
N ALA A 26 1.76 4.40 17.96
CA ALA A 26 1.88 2.97 18.18
C ALA A 26 3.13 2.36 17.53
N LEU A 27 3.73 3.06 16.55
CA LEU A 27 4.87 2.57 15.77
C LEU A 27 6.20 2.80 16.49
N LYS A 28 7.04 1.78 16.48
CA LYS A 28 8.43 1.86 16.94
C LYS A 28 9.40 1.48 15.84
N GLU A 29 10.61 2.02 15.95
CA GLU A 29 11.70 1.63 15.08
C GLU A 29 11.99 0.13 15.23
N GLY A 30 12.04 -0.58 14.10
CA GLY A 30 12.27 -2.02 14.04
C GLY A 30 11.00 -2.88 14.15
N ASP A 31 9.81 -2.27 14.27
CA ASP A 31 8.56 -3.02 14.25
C ASP A 31 8.39 -3.78 12.92
N CYS A 32 8.09 -5.08 13.04
CA CYS A 32 7.73 -5.93 11.91
C CYS A 32 6.21 -6.04 11.85
N LEU A 33 5.57 -5.14 11.11
CA LEU A 33 4.13 -5.10 10.97
C LEU A 33 3.69 -6.05 9.85
N SER A 34 2.71 -6.90 10.13
CA SER A 34 2.00 -7.57 9.05
C SER A 34 1.09 -6.56 8.34
N PRO A 35 0.78 -6.74 7.05
CA PRO A 35 -0.16 -5.85 6.38
C PRO A 35 -1.51 -5.75 7.10
N SER A 36 -2.00 -6.81 7.75
CA SER A 36 -3.23 -6.76 8.55
C SER A 36 -3.18 -5.81 9.75
N ASP A 37 -1.99 -5.54 10.28
CA ASP A 37 -1.82 -4.65 11.43
C ASP A 37 -1.83 -3.16 11.02
N LEU A 38 -1.88 -2.86 9.72
CA LEU A 38 -1.78 -1.50 9.18
C LEU A 38 -3.11 -0.74 9.19
N GLU A 39 -4.27 -1.40 9.28
CA GLU A 39 -5.57 -0.70 9.24
C GLU A 39 -5.73 0.35 10.36
N PRO A 40 -5.33 0.08 11.62
CA PRO A 40 -5.32 1.10 12.68
C PRO A 40 -4.30 2.22 12.45
N ILE A 41 -3.27 1.98 11.63
CA ILE A 41 -2.15 2.90 11.38
C ILE A 41 -2.48 3.84 10.20
N VAL A 42 -3.16 3.34 9.17
CA VAL A 42 -3.57 4.10 7.98
C VAL A 42 -5.08 3.93 7.75
N PRO A 43 -5.92 4.41 8.68
CA PRO A 43 -7.36 4.24 8.59
C PRO A 43 -7.90 4.85 7.30
N GLY A 44 -8.89 4.22 6.68
CA GLY A 44 -9.54 4.74 5.47
C GLY A 44 -8.70 4.72 4.19
N LEU A 45 -7.49 4.14 4.19
CA LEU A 45 -6.61 4.12 3.01
C LEU A 45 -7.30 3.54 1.76
N ALA A 46 -8.22 2.59 1.93
CA ALA A 46 -8.97 1.96 0.85
C ALA A 46 -9.91 2.93 0.10
N ASP A 47 -10.37 3.97 0.78
CA ASP A 47 -11.40 4.90 0.27
C ASP A 47 -10.79 6.20 -0.27
N MET A 48 -9.48 6.42 -0.05
CA MET A 48 -8.81 7.65 -0.39
C MET A 48 -8.16 7.61 -1.78
N PRO A 49 -8.27 8.68 -2.58
CA PRO A 49 -7.67 8.74 -3.90
C PRO A 49 -6.14 8.84 -3.82
N SER A 50 -5.46 8.13 -4.73
CA SER A 50 -4.00 8.17 -4.85
C SER A 50 -3.54 9.03 -6.03
N SER A 51 -2.50 9.85 -5.83
CA SER A 51 -1.88 10.69 -6.87
C SER A 51 -0.54 10.11 -7.32
N PHE A 52 -0.28 10.09 -8.63
CA PHE A 52 0.97 9.60 -9.20
C PHE A 52 1.92 10.74 -9.53
N GLY A 53 3.17 10.63 -9.07
CA GLY A 53 4.29 11.51 -9.39
C GLY A 53 5.34 10.77 -10.23
N PRO A 54 5.62 11.18 -11.47
CA PRO A 54 6.66 10.55 -12.26
C PRO A 54 8.06 10.91 -11.74
N ALA A 55 9.02 9.99 -11.91
CA ALA A 55 10.42 10.27 -11.64
C ALA A 55 10.94 11.44 -12.50
N THR A 56 11.77 12.27 -11.89
CA THR A 56 12.40 13.43 -12.54
C THR A 56 13.92 13.39 -12.35
N ALA A 57 14.64 14.26 -13.07
CA ALA A 57 16.09 14.38 -12.89
C ALA A 57 16.48 14.82 -11.46
N ALA A 58 15.62 15.58 -10.78
CA ALA A 58 15.84 16.00 -9.40
C ALA A 58 15.42 14.93 -8.37
N HIS A 59 14.53 14.02 -8.77
CA HIS A 59 14.01 12.97 -7.90
C HIS A 59 13.80 11.67 -8.69
N PRO A 60 14.79 10.75 -8.69
CA PRO A 60 14.80 9.57 -9.57
C PRO A 60 13.87 8.43 -9.10
N LEU A 61 12.77 8.77 -8.44
CA LEU A 61 11.75 7.85 -7.92
C LEU A 61 10.38 8.19 -8.52
N HIS A 62 9.69 7.17 -9.04
CA HIS A 62 8.26 7.25 -9.28
C HIS A 62 7.54 7.09 -7.95
N THR A 63 6.57 7.97 -7.68
CA THR A 63 5.85 7.98 -6.41
C THR A 63 4.35 7.81 -6.64
N LEU A 64 3.70 7.11 -5.72
CA LEU A 64 2.24 7.10 -5.59
C LEU A 64 1.90 7.51 -4.17
N THR A 65 1.20 8.63 -4.01
CA THR A 65 0.87 9.20 -2.71
C THR A 65 -0.62 9.10 -2.43
N THR A 66 -0.97 8.78 -1.18
CA THR A 66 -2.35 8.78 -0.69
C THR A 66 -2.37 9.43 0.67
N LEU A 67 -3.31 10.36 0.91
CA LEU A 67 -3.46 11.05 2.18
C LEU A 67 -4.71 10.52 2.86
N THR A 68 -4.60 10.10 4.12
CA THR A 68 -5.74 9.65 4.92
C THR A 68 -5.57 10.07 6.38
N ASP A 69 -6.58 10.69 6.99
CA ASP A 69 -6.59 11.11 8.40
C ASP A 69 -5.28 11.78 8.90
N GLY A 70 -4.69 12.66 8.08
CA GLY A 70 -3.45 13.37 8.41
C GLY A 70 -2.18 12.54 8.23
N ILE A 71 -2.28 11.35 7.63
CA ILE A 71 -1.20 10.40 7.36
C ILE A 71 -0.98 10.32 5.85
N LEU A 72 0.26 10.60 5.44
CA LEU A 72 0.70 10.49 4.07
C LEU A 72 1.34 9.11 3.87
N VAL A 73 0.73 8.32 2.99
CA VAL A 73 1.23 7.04 2.51
C VAL A 73 1.94 7.27 1.19
N VAL A 74 3.18 6.80 1.07
CA VAL A 74 4.00 6.94 -0.13
C VAL A 74 4.49 5.57 -0.56
N LEU A 75 4.20 5.19 -1.80
CA LEU A 75 4.86 4.09 -2.48
C LEU A 75 5.90 4.63 -3.46
N GLU A 76 7.11 4.10 -3.43
CA GLU A 76 8.21 4.56 -4.27
C GLU A 76 8.82 3.42 -5.10
N LEU A 77 9.08 3.69 -6.37
CA LEU A 77 9.77 2.79 -7.30
C LEU A 77 10.90 3.56 -7.99
N ALA A 78 12.12 3.04 -7.91
CA ALA A 78 13.26 3.65 -8.57
C ALA A 78 13.10 3.67 -10.10
N GLN A 79 13.44 4.79 -10.74
CA GLN A 79 13.35 4.96 -12.19
C GLN A 79 14.22 3.95 -12.97
N GLU A 80 15.33 3.53 -12.38
CA GLU A 80 16.19 2.49 -12.97
C GLU A 80 15.50 1.11 -13.02
N ALA A 81 14.54 0.87 -12.14
CA ALA A 81 13.79 -0.38 -12.08
C ALA A 81 12.64 -0.43 -13.11
N GLU A 82 12.07 0.73 -13.46
CA GLU A 82 11.14 0.89 -14.57
C GLU A 82 11.20 2.33 -15.09
N ARG A 83 11.52 2.48 -16.38
CA ARG A 83 11.64 3.81 -17.03
C ARG A 83 10.33 4.27 -17.65
N ASP A 84 9.44 3.34 -17.97
CA ASP A 84 8.13 3.66 -18.54
C ASP A 84 7.18 4.13 -17.44
N CYS A 85 6.73 5.39 -17.53
CA CYS A 85 5.86 6.00 -16.53
C CYS A 85 4.54 5.25 -16.35
N ALA A 86 3.91 4.79 -17.42
CA ALA A 86 2.62 4.11 -17.34
C ALA A 86 2.75 2.74 -16.66
N ARG A 87 3.83 2.01 -16.95
CA ARG A 87 4.13 0.73 -16.29
C ARG A 87 4.55 0.91 -14.83
N ALA A 88 5.29 1.97 -14.51
CA ALA A 88 5.62 2.33 -13.13
C ALA A 88 4.36 2.68 -12.33
N GLU A 89 3.47 3.52 -12.89
CA GLU A 89 2.20 3.86 -12.27
C GLU A 89 1.33 2.62 -12.04
N ALA A 90 1.16 1.79 -13.07
CA ALA A 90 0.37 0.56 -12.97
C ALA A 90 0.91 -0.38 -11.89
N LYS A 91 2.24 -0.49 -11.77
CA LYS A 91 2.88 -1.28 -10.71
C LYS A 91 2.60 -0.70 -9.32
N LEU A 92 2.76 0.61 -9.13
CA LEU A 92 2.54 1.24 -7.83
C LEU A 92 1.08 1.12 -7.41
N ARG A 93 0.13 1.36 -8.33
CA ARG A 93 -1.31 1.19 -8.08
C ARG A 93 -1.67 -0.27 -7.78
N GLY A 94 -1.12 -1.22 -8.53
CA GLY A 94 -1.31 -2.64 -8.27
C GLY A 94 -0.73 -3.08 -6.91
N THR A 95 0.40 -2.48 -6.52
CA THR A 95 1.02 -2.71 -5.21
C THR A 95 0.14 -2.15 -4.09
N LEU A 96 -0.35 -0.91 -4.22
CA LEU A 96 -1.31 -0.31 -3.27
C LEU A 96 -2.58 -1.16 -3.13
N ALA A 97 -3.17 -1.59 -4.24
CA ALA A 97 -4.36 -2.43 -4.23
C ALA A 97 -4.11 -3.76 -3.49
N ARG A 98 -2.95 -4.39 -3.69
CA ARG A 98 -2.57 -5.61 -2.95
C ARG A 98 -2.41 -5.34 -1.46
N PHE A 99 -1.80 -4.21 -1.07
CA PHE A 99 -1.73 -3.80 0.34
C PHE A 99 -3.13 -3.64 0.93
N ILE A 100 -4.01 -2.88 0.27
CA ILE A 100 -5.40 -2.68 0.70
C ILE A 100 -6.15 -4.01 0.87
N VAL A 101 -6.06 -4.91 -0.11
CA VAL A 101 -6.71 -6.21 -0.04
C VAL A 101 -6.19 -7.01 1.16
N THR A 102 -4.88 -7.01 1.41
CA THR A 102 -4.28 -7.76 2.53
C THR A 102 -4.63 -7.15 3.89
N MET A 103 -4.80 -5.83 3.96
CA MET A 103 -5.27 -5.12 5.17
C MET A 103 -6.72 -5.50 5.49
N LEU A 104 -7.62 -5.42 4.50
CA LEU A 104 -9.06 -5.61 4.70
C LEU A 104 -9.48 -7.08 4.76
N TRP A 105 -8.76 -7.96 4.07
CA TRP A 105 -9.04 -9.39 3.98
C TRP A 105 -7.77 -10.21 4.23
N PRO A 106 -7.30 -10.28 5.48
CA PRO A 106 -6.16 -11.13 5.81
C PRO A 106 -6.47 -12.61 5.52
N PRO A 107 -5.44 -13.40 5.16
CA PRO A 107 -5.58 -14.84 4.97
C PRO A 107 -6.16 -15.50 6.24
N GLY A 108 -7.21 -16.31 6.08
CA GLY A 108 -7.91 -16.93 7.22
C GLY A 108 -9.02 -16.08 7.86
N SER A 109 -9.37 -14.94 7.26
CA SER A 109 -10.59 -14.19 7.62
C SER A 109 -11.87 -15.01 7.32
N GLU A 110 -12.97 -14.73 8.01
CA GLU A 110 -14.26 -15.44 7.83
C GLU A 110 -14.77 -15.41 6.38
N ILE A 111 -14.35 -14.40 5.60
CA ILE A 111 -14.67 -14.24 4.18
C ILE A 111 -13.93 -15.28 3.33
N ASP A 112 -12.68 -15.60 3.67
CA ASP A 112 -11.88 -16.65 3.03
C ASP A 112 -12.50 -18.03 3.29
N ALA A 113 -12.97 -18.29 4.52
CA ALA A 113 -13.69 -19.50 4.89
C ALA A 113 -15.05 -19.61 4.17
N ALA A 114 -15.79 -18.51 4.04
CA ALA A 114 -17.07 -18.47 3.35
C ALA A 114 -16.92 -18.68 1.83
N GLN A 115 -15.91 -18.08 1.20
CA GLN A 115 -15.60 -18.27 -0.22
C GLN A 115 -15.12 -19.69 -0.52
N HIS A 116 -14.27 -20.27 0.32
CA HIS A 116 -13.88 -21.69 0.22
C HIS A 116 -15.06 -22.65 0.43
N ALA A 117 -15.97 -22.34 1.36
CA ALA A 117 -17.17 -23.14 1.58
C ALA A 117 -18.16 -23.07 0.41
N LEU A 118 -18.26 -21.93 -0.28
CA LEU A 118 -19.08 -21.76 -1.48
C LEU A 118 -18.47 -22.46 -2.71
N ALA A 119 -17.16 -22.38 -2.89
CA ALA A 119 -16.46 -23.04 -4.01
C ALA A 119 -16.50 -24.57 -3.95
N ASN A 120 -16.66 -25.14 -2.75
CA ASN A 120 -16.72 -26.58 -2.51
C ASN A 120 -18.15 -27.14 -2.41
N ARG A 121 -19.19 -26.35 -2.74
CA ARG A 121 -20.54 -26.90 -2.83
C ARG A 121 -20.67 -27.74 -4.11
N PRO A 122 -21.06 -29.03 -4.02
CA PRO A 122 -21.45 -29.76 -5.21
C PRO A 122 -22.63 -29.03 -5.83
N PHE A 123 -22.59 -28.79 -7.14
CA PHE A 123 -23.72 -28.27 -7.90
C PHE A 123 -24.90 -29.22 -7.67
N ALA A 124 -25.91 -28.74 -6.94
CA ALA A 124 -27.17 -29.44 -6.73
C ALA A 124 -28.13 -29.18 -7.89
#